data_AF-A0A3D5JDA7-F1
#
_entry.id   AF-A0A3D5JDA7-F1
#
_cell.length_a   1.000
_cell.length_b   1.000
_cell.length_c   1.000
_cell.angle_alpha   90.00
_cell.angle_beta   90.00
_cell.angle_gamma   90.00
#
_symmetry.space_group_name_H-M   'P 1'
#
loop_
_entity.id
_entity.type
_entity.pdbx_description
1 polymer ?
#
loop_
_entity_poly.entity_id
_entity_poly.type
_entity_poly.pdbx_seq_one_letter_code
_entity_poly.pdbx_strand_id
1 'polypeptide(L)'
;MSFLRNDAADVIPPFGGERFPWIGGDLQTIRHFLRHDAPVPDSGEEVLIELDDGDRLLAAFHPATAVRSKGCVIAVHGLAGCMDAQHIWWLLPQVLAAGYSCLRVNMRGAGPARPLARKTYSAVAGADLVPFVDVAAARDPGVPLFMMAHSLGGTAALNMALDHPQTAARLAGMVVVGTPLDMVAT
;
A
#
# COMPACT_ATOMS: atom_id res chain seq x y z
N MET A 1 -10.69 -11.01 -24.15
CA MET A 1 -10.98 -10.92 -22.71
C MET A 1 -9.93 -11.74 -21.98
N SER A 2 -8.99 -11.07 -21.32
CA SER A 2 -8.02 -11.73 -20.44
C SER A 2 -8.77 -12.10 -19.17
N PHE A 3 -8.97 -13.38 -18.89
CA PHE A 3 -9.47 -13.83 -17.60
C PHE A 3 -8.46 -13.47 -16.50
N LEU A 4 -8.95 -13.18 -15.29
CA LEU A 4 -8.16 -13.33 -14.07
C LEU A 4 -7.63 -14.77 -14.07
N ARG A 5 -6.33 -14.95 -14.32
CA ARG A 5 -5.69 -16.25 -14.14
C ARG A 5 -5.58 -16.49 -12.65
N ASN A 6 -6.16 -17.59 -12.17
CA ASN A 6 -5.91 -18.13 -10.84
C ASN A 6 -4.80 -19.17 -10.93
N ASP A 7 -3.63 -18.77 -11.46
CA ASP A 7 -2.40 -19.58 -11.51
C ASP A 7 -1.53 -19.37 -10.27
N ALA A 8 -2.00 -18.59 -9.29
CA ALA A 8 -1.31 -18.29 -8.05
C ALA A 8 -0.91 -19.54 -7.25
N ALA A 9 -1.68 -20.63 -7.35
CA ALA A 9 -1.40 -21.87 -6.61
C ALA A 9 -0.06 -22.53 -6.98
N ASP A 10 0.41 -22.36 -8.22
CA ASP A 10 1.67 -22.93 -8.69
C ASP A 10 2.87 -21.97 -8.51
N VAL A 11 2.60 -20.70 -8.20
CA VAL A 11 3.59 -19.62 -8.14
C VAL A 11 3.85 -19.15 -6.71
N ILE A 12 2.86 -19.29 -5.82
CA ILE A 12 2.94 -18.88 -4.42
C ILE A 12 3.12 -20.12 -3.55
N PRO A 13 4.19 -20.21 -2.74
CA PRO A 13 4.38 -21.34 -1.84
C PRO A 13 3.21 -21.44 -0.85
N PRO A 14 2.84 -22.66 -0.40
CA PRO A 14 1.75 -22.83 0.56
C PRO A 14 2.03 -22.04 1.84
N PHE A 15 1.01 -21.35 2.34
CA PHE A 15 1.12 -20.57 3.57
C PHE A 15 1.34 -21.49 4.78
N GLY A 16 2.55 -21.48 5.32
CA GLY A 16 2.93 -22.28 6.51
C GLY A 16 2.86 -21.51 7.84
N GLY A 17 2.26 -20.31 7.85
CA GLY A 17 2.25 -19.41 9.00
C GLY A 17 1.18 -19.70 10.06
N GLU A 18 0.29 -20.66 9.81
CA GLU A 18 -0.78 -21.00 10.75
C GLU A 18 -0.25 -21.62 12.03
N ARG A 19 -0.71 -21.12 13.19
CA ARG A 19 -0.33 -21.63 14.51
C ARG A 19 -1.50 -21.48 15.46
N PHE A 20 -1.86 -22.55 16.15
CA PHE A 20 -2.87 -22.52 17.21
C PHE A 20 -2.60 -21.35 18.19
N PRO A 21 -3.61 -20.52 18.54
CA PRO A 21 -5.03 -20.64 18.19
C PRO A 21 -5.43 -19.99 16.84
N TRP A 22 -4.49 -19.41 16.10
CA TRP A 22 -4.71 -18.68 14.83
C TRP A 22 -4.67 -19.61 13.61
N ILE A 23 -5.70 -20.44 13.45
CA ILE A 23 -5.83 -21.39 12.33
C ILE A 23 -6.89 -20.87 11.35
N GLY A 24 -6.60 -20.90 10.04
CA GLY A 24 -7.43 -20.33 8.99
C GLY A 24 -7.31 -18.80 8.82
N GLY A 25 -7.77 -18.30 7.67
CA GLY A 25 -7.61 -16.90 7.24
C GLY A 25 -8.26 -15.87 8.16
N ASP A 26 -9.43 -16.19 8.71
CA ASP A 26 -10.16 -15.27 9.60
C ASP A 26 -9.42 -15.08 10.92
N LEU A 27 -8.97 -16.17 11.54
CA LEU A 27 -8.21 -16.07 12.80
C LEU A 27 -6.83 -15.48 12.59
N GLN A 28 -6.21 -15.65 11.41
CA GLN A 28 -4.99 -14.93 11.04
C GLN A 28 -5.22 -13.42 10.93
N THR A 29 -6.35 -13.01 10.35
CA THR A 29 -6.75 -11.60 10.29
C THR A 29 -6.99 -11.03 11.69
N ILE A 30 -7.76 -11.74 12.53
CA ILE A 30 -8.01 -11.33 13.92
C ILE A 30 -6.71 -11.28 14.74
N ARG A 31 -5.83 -12.27 14.60
CA ARG A 31 -4.49 -12.28 15.23
C ARG A 31 -3.77 -10.97 14.96
N HIS A 32 -3.76 -10.55 13.70
CA HIS A 32 -3.07 -9.35 13.24
C HIS A 32 -3.57 -8.09 13.94
N PHE A 33 -4.89 -7.99 14.13
CA PHE A 33 -5.51 -6.89 14.88
C PHE A 33 -5.35 -6.99 16.40
N LEU A 34 -5.13 -8.18 16.96
CA LEU A 34 -4.99 -8.33 18.42
C LEU A 34 -3.55 -8.22 18.91
N ARG A 35 -2.60 -8.86 18.22
CA ARG A 35 -1.22 -8.99 18.73
C ARG A 35 -0.37 -7.73 18.56
N HIS A 36 -0.60 -6.95 17.52
CA HIS A 36 0.20 -5.78 17.18
C HIS A 36 1.73 -6.01 17.29
N ASP A 37 2.18 -7.19 16.86
CA ASP A 37 3.55 -7.68 17.04
C ASP A 37 4.48 -7.43 15.84
N ALA A 38 4.07 -6.58 14.89
CA ALA A 38 4.93 -6.15 13.80
C ALA A 38 6.16 -5.40 14.34
N PRO A 39 7.36 -5.66 13.78
CA PRO A 39 8.56 -4.93 14.16
C PRO A 39 8.38 -3.47 13.77
N VAL A 40 8.63 -2.55 14.71
CA VAL A 40 8.63 -1.11 14.44
C VAL A 40 9.80 -0.83 13.49
N PRO A 41 9.55 -0.31 12.28
CA PRO A 41 10.62 -0.01 11.35
C PRO A 41 11.32 1.30 11.73
N ASP A 42 12.43 1.59 11.04
CA ASP A 42 12.94 2.96 10.99
C ASP A 42 11.84 3.90 10.46
N SER A 43 11.89 5.19 10.81
CA SER A 43 10.90 6.16 10.35
C SER A 43 10.92 6.30 8.83
N GLY A 44 12.12 6.26 8.25
CA GLY A 44 12.39 6.63 6.86
C GLY A 44 12.38 8.14 6.68
N GLU A 45 12.56 8.57 5.44
CA GLU A 45 12.51 9.97 5.07
C GLU A 45 11.05 10.44 4.94
N GLU A 46 10.67 11.44 5.72
CA GLU A 46 9.33 12.04 5.61
C GLU A 46 9.16 12.76 4.27
N VAL A 47 7.99 12.56 3.65
CA VAL A 47 7.58 13.24 2.43
C VAL A 47 6.22 13.89 2.64
N LEU A 48 6.18 15.21 2.53
CA LEU A 48 4.94 15.99 2.50
C LEU A 48 4.62 16.40 1.07
N ILE A 49 3.34 16.27 0.70
CA ILE A 49 2.84 16.62 -0.63
C ILE A 49 1.69 17.61 -0.47
N GLU A 50 1.85 18.81 -1.01
CA GLU A 50 0.79 19.82 -1.07
C GLU A 50 -0.20 19.46 -2.18
N LEU A 51 -1.50 19.60 -1.91
CA LEU A 51 -2.56 19.42 -2.89
C LEU A 51 -3.16 20.77 -3.28
N ASP A 52 -3.76 20.85 -4.47
CA ASP A 52 -4.34 22.10 -5.00
C ASP A 52 -5.43 22.72 -4.12
N ASP A 53 -6.11 21.89 -3.32
CA ASP A 53 -7.13 22.38 -2.39
C ASP A 53 -6.53 22.87 -1.05
N GLY A 54 -5.22 22.76 -0.84
CA GLY A 54 -4.52 23.19 0.38
C GLY A 54 -4.50 22.14 1.50
N ASP A 55 -5.05 20.94 1.27
CA ASP A 55 -4.76 19.79 2.12
C ASP A 55 -3.35 19.25 1.79
N ARG A 56 -2.79 18.44 2.70
CA ARG A 56 -1.49 17.80 2.49
C ARG A 56 -1.56 16.30 2.71
N LEU A 57 -0.78 15.57 1.91
CA LEU A 57 -0.53 14.14 2.10
C LEU A 57 0.82 13.94 2.78
N LEU A 58 0.93 12.85 3.53
CA LEU A 58 2.13 12.45 4.26
C LEU A 58 2.54 11.04 3.83
N ALA A 59 3.82 10.83 3.59
CA ALA A 59 4.41 9.53 3.37
C ALA A 59 5.78 9.42 4.04
N ALA A 60 6.30 8.20 4.10
CA ALA A 60 7.65 7.90 4.52
C ALA A 60 8.34 7.05 3.45
N PHE A 61 9.45 7.57 2.90
CA PHE A 61 10.26 6.91 1.89
C PHE A 61 11.42 6.15 2.52
N HIS A 62 11.63 4.93 2.06
CA HIS A 62 12.67 4.01 2.50
C HIS A 62 13.47 3.56 1.27
N PRO A 63 14.73 3.98 1.11
CA PRO A 63 15.54 3.53 -0.02
C PRO A 63 15.88 2.03 0.11
N ALA A 64 15.98 1.33 -1.02
CA ALA A 64 16.49 -0.03 -1.06
C ALA A 64 17.86 -0.13 -0.39
N THR A 65 18.14 -1.27 0.26
CA THR A 65 19.46 -1.54 0.86
C THR A 65 20.54 -1.87 -0.19
N ALA A 66 20.12 -2.19 -1.43
CA ALA A 66 21.00 -2.50 -2.54
C ALA A 66 21.58 -1.24 -3.21
N VAL A 67 22.77 -1.35 -3.82
CA VAL A 67 23.43 -0.25 -4.57
C VAL A 67 22.54 0.33 -5.66
N ARG A 68 21.70 -0.51 -6.28
CA ARG A 68 20.64 -0.10 -7.21
C ARG A 68 19.34 -0.78 -6.82
N SER A 69 18.28 0.01 -6.67
CA SER A 69 16.94 -0.48 -6.42
C SER A 69 16.41 -1.30 -7.61
N LYS A 70 15.71 -2.40 -7.31
CA LYS A 70 14.98 -3.21 -8.29
C LYS A 70 13.62 -2.62 -8.66
N GLY A 71 13.14 -1.65 -7.88
CA GLY A 71 11.82 -1.05 -8.01
C GLY A 71 11.37 -0.38 -6.71
N CYS A 72 10.31 0.42 -6.77
CA CYS A 72 9.74 1.08 -5.60
C CYS A 72 8.32 0.59 -5.34
N VAL A 73 8.03 0.16 -4.11
CA VAL A 73 6.71 -0.31 -3.66
C VAL A 73 5.99 0.80 -2.89
N ILE A 74 4.86 1.26 -3.41
CA ILE A 74 3.95 2.19 -2.75
C ILE A 74 2.97 1.38 -1.89
N ALA A 75 3.10 1.46 -0.56
CA ALA A 75 2.31 0.69 0.39
C ALA A 75 1.12 1.51 0.91
N VAL A 76 -0.10 1.11 0.53
CA VAL A 76 -1.36 1.79 0.83
C VAL A 76 -2.17 0.99 1.87
N HIS A 77 -2.54 1.66 2.96
CA HIS A 77 -3.30 1.04 4.06
C HIS A 77 -4.81 0.89 3.75
N GLY A 78 -5.53 0.17 4.62
CA GLY A 78 -6.99 0.03 4.56
C GLY A 78 -7.75 1.00 5.49
N LEU A 79 -9.05 0.75 5.68
CA LEU A 79 -9.90 1.54 6.58
C LEU A 79 -9.34 1.55 8.02
N ALA A 80 -9.46 2.70 8.68
CA ALA A 80 -8.92 2.99 10.02
C ALA A 80 -7.39 2.80 10.17
N GLY A 81 -6.67 2.58 9.07
CA GLY A 81 -5.22 2.46 9.06
C GLY A 81 -4.49 3.79 8.86
N CYS A 82 -3.17 3.68 8.75
CA CYS A 82 -2.22 4.72 8.38
C CYS A 82 -0.97 4.06 7.78
N MET A 83 0.03 4.84 7.40
CA MET A 83 1.32 4.33 6.90
C MET A 83 2.03 3.39 7.90
N ASP A 84 1.65 3.46 9.19
CA ASP A 84 2.19 2.66 10.29
C ASP A 84 1.31 1.44 10.65
N ALA A 85 0.37 1.06 9.78
CA ALA A 85 -0.41 -0.14 9.99
C ALA A 85 0.48 -1.40 10.03
N GLN A 86 0.11 -2.35 10.89
CA GLN A 86 0.88 -3.57 11.15
C GLN A 86 1.26 -4.35 9.88
N HIS A 87 0.39 -4.40 8.87
CA HIS A 87 0.68 -5.11 7.62
C HIS A 87 1.76 -4.39 6.79
N ILE A 88 1.82 -3.06 6.86
CA ILE A 88 2.87 -2.27 6.21
C ILE A 88 4.20 -2.45 6.95
N TRP A 89 4.18 -2.48 8.28
CA TRP A 89 5.39 -2.74 9.08
C TRP A 89 5.97 -4.14 8.85
N TRP A 90 5.13 -5.17 8.72
CA TRP A 90 5.59 -6.51 8.33
C TRP A 90 6.13 -6.56 6.89
N LEU A 91 5.54 -5.78 5.97
CA LEU A 91 5.95 -5.72 4.57
C LEU A 91 7.33 -5.06 4.40
N LEU A 92 7.58 -3.94 5.09
CA LEU A 92 8.76 -3.12 4.85
C LEU A 92 10.10 -3.88 4.88
N PRO A 93 10.46 -4.65 5.93
CA PRO A 93 11.76 -5.32 5.96
C PRO A 93 11.91 -6.34 4.84
N GLN A 94 10.82 -6.98 4.39
CA GLN A 94 10.84 -7.93 3.29
C GLN A 94 11.11 -7.22 1.95
N VAL A 95 10.46 -6.08 1.72
CA VAL A 95 10.66 -5.24 0.52
C VAL A 95 12.10 -4.73 0.44
N LEU A 96 12.62 -4.20 1.55
CA LEU A 96 13.98 -3.67 1.62
C LEU A 96 15.04 -4.76 1.45
N ALA A 97 14.84 -5.93 2.07
CA ALA A 97 15.74 -7.08 1.92
C ALA A 97 15.70 -7.69 0.50
N ALA A 98 14.56 -7.62 -0.17
CA ALA A 98 14.43 -8.04 -1.57
C ALA A 98 15.12 -7.08 -2.57
N GLY A 99 15.55 -5.89 -2.10
CA GLY A 99 16.25 -4.88 -2.90
C GLY A 99 15.33 -3.87 -3.57
N TYR A 100 14.12 -3.65 -3.03
CA TYR A 100 13.18 -2.64 -3.48
C TYR A 100 13.15 -1.46 -2.50
N SER A 101 12.93 -0.26 -3.00
CA SER A 101 12.57 0.90 -2.16
C SER A 101 11.10 0.79 -1.75
N CYS A 102 10.69 1.48 -0.70
CA CYS A 102 9.30 1.51 -0.25
C CYS A 102 8.84 2.93 0.09
N LEU A 103 7.68 3.32 -0.41
CA LEU A 103 6.97 4.53 -0.01
C LEU A 103 5.72 4.12 0.77
N ARG A 104 5.76 4.28 2.10
CA ARG A 104 4.60 4.02 2.97
C ARG A 104 3.76 5.29 3.02
N VAL A 105 2.48 5.21 2.66
CA VAL A 105 1.65 6.42 2.49
C VAL A 105 0.53 6.51 3.51
N ASN A 106 0.20 7.73 3.94
CA ASN A 106 -1.08 8.01 4.58
C ASN A 106 -2.06 8.46 3.51
N MET A 107 -3.16 7.74 3.36
CA MET A 107 -4.29 8.27 2.61
C MET A 107 -4.78 9.57 3.28
N ARG A 108 -5.38 10.46 2.48
CA ARG A 108 -5.77 11.80 2.93
C ARG A 108 -6.55 11.76 4.25
N GLY A 109 -6.08 12.51 5.25
CA GLY A 109 -6.73 12.59 6.55
C GLY A 109 -6.56 11.35 7.44
N ALA A 110 -5.68 10.40 7.10
CA ALA A 110 -5.40 9.21 7.90
C ALA A 110 -4.25 9.41 8.90
N GLY A 111 -4.37 8.78 10.08
CA GLY A 111 -3.30 8.69 11.08
C GLY A 111 -2.61 10.02 11.40
N PRO A 112 -1.27 10.09 11.39
CA PRO A 112 -0.53 11.32 11.70
C PRO A 112 -0.80 12.46 10.70
N ALA A 113 -1.33 12.15 9.52
CA ALA A 113 -1.73 13.14 8.52
C ALA A 113 -3.12 13.74 8.78
N ARG A 114 -3.88 13.27 9.78
CA ARG A 114 -5.24 13.78 10.06
C ARG A 114 -5.32 15.30 10.23
N PRO A 115 -4.39 15.98 10.95
CA PRO A 115 -4.40 17.44 11.08
C PRO A 115 -4.02 18.18 9.79
N LEU A 116 -3.49 17.48 8.79
CA LEU A 116 -2.99 18.05 7.54
C LEU A 116 -4.07 18.16 6.45
N ALA A 117 -5.26 17.62 6.69
CA ALA A 117 -6.33 17.58 5.70
C ALA A 117 -7.69 17.91 6.31
N ARG A 118 -8.49 18.68 5.58
CA ARG A 118 -9.90 18.95 5.93
C ARG A 118 -10.80 17.81 5.47
N LYS A 119 -10.44 17.13 4.38
CA LYS A 119 -11.17 15.95 3.86
C LYS A 119 -10.62 14.65 4.45
N THR A 120 -11.38 13.57 4.27
CA THR A 120 -10.99 12.20 4.64
C THR A 120 -10.99 11.30 3.41
N TYR A 121 -10.17 10.26 3.42
CA TYR A 121 -10.17 9.21 2.40
C TYR A 121 -11.46 8.38 2.43
N SER A 122 -11.77 7.78 1.28
CA SER A 122 -12.87 6.83 1.08
C SER A 122 -12.55 5.94 -0.14
N ALA A 123 -13.44 5.02 -0.51
CA ALA A 123 -13.28 4.18 -1.70
C ALA A 123 -13.11 4.99 -3.00
N VAL A 124 -13.66 6.21 -3.07
CA VAL A 124 -13.58 7.09 -4.24
C VAL A 124 -12.39 8.05 -4.21
N ALA A 125 -11.52 7.96 -3.20
CA ALA A 125 -10.35 8.84 -3.04
C ALA A 125 -9.15 8.42 -3.92
N GLY A 126 -9.41 7.83 -5.11
CA GLY A 126 -8.35 7.33 -6.00
C GLY A 126 -7.42 8.44 -6.51
N ALA A 127 -7.95 9.64 -6.75
CA ALA A 127 -7.16 10.79 -7.18
C ALA A 127 -6.03 11.16 -6.20
N ASP A 128 -6.22 10.93 -4.91
CA ASP A 128 -5.21 11.21 -3.88
C ASP A 128 -4.03 10.23 -3.90
N LEU A 129 -4.12 9.14 -4.67
CA LEU A 129 -3.02 8.20 -4.83
C LEU A 129 -2.06 8.60 -5.97
N VAL A 130 -2.50 9.45 -6.90
CA VAL A 130 -1.68 9.91 -8.03
C VAL A 130 -0.39 10.60 -7.58
N PRO A 131 -0.41 11.55 -6.62
CA PRO A 131 0.80 12.24 -6.20
C PRO A 131 1.84 11.31 -5.54
N PHE A 132 1.42 10.19 -4.96
CA PHE A 132 2.36 9.20 -4.42
C PHE A 132 3.13 8.46 -5.51
N VAL A 133 2.51 8.24 -6.69
CA VAL A 133 3.19 7.67 -7.85
C VAL A 133 4.24 8.65 -8.40
N ASP A 134 3.93 9.95 -8.39
CA ASP A 134 4.88 11.01 -8.75
C ASP A 134 6.08 11.05 -7.81
N VAL A 135 5.82 11.05 -6.50
CA VAL A 135 6.87 11.00 -5.48
C VAL A 135 7.73 9.75 -5.63
N ALA A 136 7.13 8.57 -5.80
CA ALA A 136 7.89 7.33 -5.95
C ALA A 136 8.81 7.38 -7.18
N ALA A 137 8.32 7.90 -8.32
CA ALA A 137 9.11 8.08 -9.54
C ALA A 137 10.27 9.07 -9.35
N ALA A 138 10.05 10.14 -8.58
CA ALA A 138 11.06 11.16 -8.33
C ALA A 138 12.14 10.68 -7.34
N ARG A 139 11.74 9.91 -6.32
CA ARG A 139 12.62 9.38 -5.27
C ARG A 139 13.47 8.20 -5.74
N ASP A 140 12.97 7.40 -6.68
CA ASP A 140 13.69 6.25 -7.24
C ASP A 140 13.59 6.30 -8.78
N PRO A 141 14.36 7.19 -9.44
CA PRO A 141 14.20 7.45 -10.86
C PRO A 141 14.67 6.27 -11.72
N GLY A 142 13.86 5.91 -12.71
CA GLY A 142 14.20 4.91 -13.73
C GLY A 142 14.07 3.45 -13.27
N VAL A 143 13.43 3.19 -12.13
CA VAL A 143 13.07 1.84 -11.68
C VAL A 143 11.57 1.58 -11.84
N PRO A 144 11.12 0.32 -11.97
CA PRO A 144 9.69 0.01 -12.02
C PRO A 144 9.00 0.35 -10.70
N LEU A 145 7.78 0.89 -10.80
CA LEU A 145 6.94 1.22 -9.64
C LEU A 145 5.87 0.17 -9.44
N PHE A 146 5.60 -0.18 -8.19
CA PHE A 146 4.56 -1.13 -7.81
C PHE A 146 3.67 -0.50 -6.75
N MET A 147 2.38 -0.82 -6.76
CA MET A 147 1.46 -0.42 -5.70
C MET A 147 0.93 -1.66 -4.98
N MET A 148 1.04 -1.68 -3.66
CA MET A 148 0.44 -2.71 -2.81
C MET A 148 -0.59 -2.07 -1.89
N ALA A 149 -1.86 -2.43 -2.06
CA ALA A 149 -2.97 -1.76 -1.40
C ALA A 149 -3.91 -2.75 -0.70
N HIS A 150 -4.33 -2.41 0.52
CA HIS A 150 -5.12 -3.32 1.37
C HIS A 150 -6.55 -2.82 1.54
N SER A 151 -7.52 -3.74 1.48
CA SER A 151 -8.93 -3.50 1.78
C SER A 151 -9.45 -2.26 1.04
N LEU A 152 -9.99 -1.26 1.77
CA LEU A 152 -10.49 0.00 1.21
C LEU A 152 -9.45 0.75 0.37
N GLY A 153 -8.16 0.70 0.76
CA GLY A 153 -7.09 1.31 -0.03
C GLY A 153 -6.91 0.62 -1.39
N GLY A 154 -7.19 -0.68 -1.47
CA GLY A 154 -7.20 -1.39 -2.76
C GLY A 154 -8.36 -0.96 -3.65
N THR A 155 -9.54 -0.69 -3.09
CA THR A 155 -10.67 -0.14 -3.87
C THR A 155 -10.31 1.23 -4.41
N ALA A 156 -9.71 2.10 -3.57
CA ALA A 156 -9.22 3.40 -4.01
C ALA A 156 -8.12 3.29 -5.09
N ALA A 157 -7.20 2.32 -4.99
CA ALA A 157 -6.16 2.07 -5.98
C ALA A 157 -6.71 1.57 -7.32
N LEU A 158 -7.71 0.68 -7.29
CA LEU A 158 -8.40 0.23 -8.51
C LEU A 158 -9.17 1.37 -9.17
N ASN A 159 -9.88 2.19 -8.39
CA ASN A 159 -10.56 3.38 -8.90
C ASN A 159 -9.57 4.39 -9.47
N MET A 160 -8.43 4.63 -8.80
CA MET A 160 -7.34 5.44 -9.37
C MET A 160 -6.90 4.90 -10.73
N ALA A 161 -6.74 3.57 -10.86
CA ALA A 161 -6.28 2.99 -12.11
C ALA A 161 -7.30 3.14 -13.26
N LEU A 162 -8.59 3.14 -12.95
CA LEU A 162 -9.67 3.35 -13.90
C LEU A 162 -9.82 4.83 -14.30
N ASP A 163 -9.78 5.72 -13.31
CA ASP A 163 -10.02 7.16 -13.49
C ASP A 163 -8.76 7.90 -14.01
N HIS A 164 -7.57 7.38 -13.70
CA HIS A 164 -6.27 7.94 -14.06
C HIS A 164 -5.39 6.91 -14.79
N PRO A 165 -5.76 6.45 -16.00
CA PRO A 165 -5.05 5.39 -16.72
C PRO A 165 -3.60 5.76 -17.07
N GLN A 166 -3.30 7.05 -17.24
CA GLN A 166 -1.92 7.53 -17.46
C GLN A 166 -1.04 7.30 -16.22
N THR A 167 -1.60 7.44 -15.02
CA THR A 167 -0.90 7.13 -13.77
C THR A 167 -0.73 5.62 -13.62
N ALA A 168 -1.77 4.84 -13.91
CA ALA A 168 -1.68 3.37 -13.86
C ALA A 168 -0.63 2.81 -14.83
N ALA A 169 -0.50 3.39 -16.03
CA ALA A 169 0.50 2.98 -17.01
C ALA A 169 1.96 3.16 -16.53
N ARG A 170 2.19 3.95 -15.47
CA ARG A 170 3.50 4.12 -14.83
C ARG A 170 3.79 3.05 -13.77
N LEU A 171 2.79 2.27 -13.37
CA LEU A 171 2.97 1.13 -12.48
C LEU A 171 3.31 -0.10 -13.32
N ALA A 172 4.42 -0.76 -12.98
CA ALA A 172 4.78 -2.06 -13.53
C ALA A 172 3.88 -3.19 -12.99
N GLY A 173 3.21 -2.95 -11.86
CA GLY A 173 2.22 -3.88 -11.32
C GLY A 173 1.49 -3.31 -10.11
N MET A 174 0.34 -3.89 -9.80
CA MET A 174 -0.46 -3.56 -8.63
C MET A 174 -0.95 -4.84 -7.96
N VAL A 175 -0.84 -4.88 -6.64
CA VAL A 175 -1.32 -5.97 -5.79
C VAL A 175 -2.38 -5.41 -4.85
N VAL A 176 -3.57 -5.99 -4.88
CA VAL A 176 -4.68 -5.60 -4.00
C VAL A 176 -5.07 -6.78 -3.11
N VAL A 177 -5.17 -6.55 -1.80
CA VAL A 177 -5.35 -7.62 -0.80
C VAL A 177 -6.62 -7.39 0.00
N GLY A 178 -7.53 -8.36 -0.01
CA GLY A 178 -8.80 -8.28 0.73
C GLY A 178 -9.68 -7.11 0.28
N THR A 179 -9.59 -6.75 -1.00
CA THR A 179 -10.20 -5.55 -1.57
C THR A 179 -11.65 -5.79 -1.99
N PRO A 180 -12.62 -5.06 -1.41
CA PRO A 180 -13.98 -5.08 -1.89
C PRO A 180 -14.05 -4.50 -3.31
N LEU A 181 -14.54 -5.31 -4.25
CA LEU A 181 -14.72 -4.91 -5.66
C LEU A 181 -16.12 -4.33 -5.90
N ASP A 182 -17.12 -4.83 -5.17
CA ASP A 182 -18.46 -4.27 -5.12
C ASP A 182 -18.72 -3.76 -3.70
N MET A 183 -18.86 -2.45 -3.56
CA MET A 183 -19.09 -1.77 -2.28
C MET A 183 -20.58 -1.79 -1.86
N VAL A 184 -21.47 -2.26 -2.74
CA VAL A 184 -22.92 -2.28 -2.54
C VAL A 184 -23.45 -3.72 -2.37
N ALA A 185 -22.64 -4.73 -2.70
CA ALA A 185 -22.96 -6.12 -2.45
C ALA A 185 -23.12 -6.40 -0.94
N THR A 186 -24.27 -6.97 -0.56
CA THR A 186 -24.64 -7.38 0.80
C THR A 186 -24.43 -8.86 1.03
#